data_AF-A0A2A2TQ69-F1
#
_entry.id   AF-A0A2A2TQ69-F1
#
_cell.length_a   1.000
_cell.length_b   1.000
_cell.length_c   1.000
_cell.angle_alpha   90.00
_cell.angle_beta   90.00
_cell.angle_gamma   90.00
#
_symmetry.space_group_name_H-M   'P 1'
#
loop_
_entity.id
_entity.type
_entity.pdbx_description
1 polymer ?
#
loop_
_entity_poly.entity_id
_entity_poly.type
_entity_poly.pdbx_seq_one_letter_code
_entity_poly.pdbx_strand_id
1 'polypeptide(L)'
;MFKTATLWKWLYSSWEKSIDRPIPGYTILLPVPGDLPVFLKIALETCSTQKTDGLVETIVLPDQIVPGFSELLQEWETEYFLSPILLINPQPLEQLISRYRNNPHNNHWLQLIRGISATHSTHALLHDADLFITEDVFMKTHYQSCAERNLACLGVSPVWDTWYQEQGLNHLTATWEMMFSLEWARSFQPWEHRGHDGEIAGQIHTFDTTLYTQCQTVPERISYHEKEWGFIHFNYVICTYRWFQKSKGSFEDECFRILLIRSLINAFDKSNWKYDVPELDQLVKGITDTSNCVTYTQQKTRENYVEFRSKLQTLIDSKLLNEERVAILIDSVGDFDKAFG
;
A
#
# COMPACT_ATOMS: atom_id res chain seq x y z
N MET A 1 -12.51 -18.64 -26.85
CA MET A 1 -11.59 -18.01 -25.86
C MET A 1 -12.15 -16.63 -25.55
N PHE A 2 -13.04 -16.50 -24.55
CA PHE A 2 -13.51 -15.18 -24.12
C PHE A 2 -12.30 -14.37 -23.70
N LYS A 3 -12.06 -13.23 -24.34
CA LYS A 3 -10.92 -12.37 -24.00
C LYS A 3 -11.06 -11.98 -22.53
N THR A 4 -10.04 -12.29 -21.75
CA THR A 4 -9.90 -12.03 -20.32
C THR A 4 -10.15 -10.58 -19.91
N ALA A 5 -10.12 -9.64 -20.86
CA ALA A 5 -10.49 -8.24 -20.67
C ALA A 5 -12.00 -8.00 -20.51
N THR A 6 -12.85 -8.77 -21.21
CA THR A 6 -14.32 -8.59 -21.18
C THR A 6 -14.94 -9.12 -19.88
N LEU A 7 -14.32 -10.12 -19.27
CA LEU A 7 -14.83 -10.75 -18.05
C LEU A 7 -14.87 -9.78 -16.86
N TRP A 8 -13.84 -8.93 -16.70
CA TRP A 8 -13.80 -7.93 -15.62
C TRP A 8 -14.87 -6.88 -15.76
N LYS A 9 -15.03 -6.35 -16.97
CA LYS A 9 -16.05 -5.35 -17.27
C LYS A 9 -17.43 -5.86 -16.93
N TRP A 10 -17.68 -7.16 -17.12
CA TRP A 10 -18.93 -7.80 -16.76
C TRP A 10 -19.06 -8.01 -15.24
N LEU A 11 -18.09 -8.69 -14.60
CA LEU A 11 -18.12 -9.01 -13.16
C LEU A 11 -18.19 -7.77 -12.27
N TYR A 12 -17.53 -6.69 -12.69
CA TYR A 12 -17.37 -5.45 -11.94
C TYR A 12 -18.03 -4.26 -12.66
N SER A 13 -19.17 -4.52 -13.34
CA SER A 13 -19.96 -3.51 -14.07
C SER A 13 -20.76 -2.57 -13.16
N SER A 14 -21.02 -2.96 -11.92
CA SER A 14 -21.83 -2.20 -10.96
C SER A 14 -21.36 -2.40 -9.53
N TRP A 15 -21.56 -1.40 -8.68
CA TRP A 15 -21.36 -1.52 -7.23
C TRP A 15 -22.46 -2.39 -6.60
N GLU A 16 -22.09 -3.21 -5.62
CA GLU A 16 -23.03 -4.19 -5.02
C GLU A 16 -24.13 -3.54 -4.15
N LYS A 17 -23.94 -2.30 -3.65
CA LYS A 17 -24.96 -1.57 -2.87
C LYS A 17 -24.88 -0.04 -3.03
N SER A 18 -26.06 0.57 -3.14
CA SER A 18 -26.29 1.98 -2.82
C SER A 18 -26.24 2.15 -1.30
N ILE A 19 -25.48 3.13 -0.80
CA ILE A 19 -25.53 3.53 0.59
C ILE A 19 -26.52 4.69 0.69
N ASP A 20 -27.69 4.41 1.25
CA ASP A 20 -28.81 5.35 1.22
C ASP A 20 -28.53 6.64 2.01
N ARG A 21 -27.65 6.59 3.01
CA ARG A 21 -27.20 7.76 3.79
C ARG A 21 -25.75 7.58 4.27
N PRO A 22 -24.75 8.18 3.60
CA PRO A 22 -23.37 8.11 4.05
C PRO A 22 -23.15 8.90 5.35
N ILE A 23 -22.23 8.43 6.19
CA ILE A 23 -21.84 9.08 7.44
C ILE A 23 -20.81 10.18 7.13
N PRO A 24 -21.03 11.46 7.52
CA PRO A 24 -20.00 12.48 7.37
C PRO A 24 -18.71 12.10 8.09
N GLY A 25 -17.59 12.13 7.38
CA GLY A 25 -16.31 11.62 7.87
C GLY A 25 -15.58 10.81 6.80
N TYR A 26 -14.50 10.16 7.22
CA TYR A 26 -13.69 9.29 6.37
C TYR A 26 -13.49 7.89 6.99
N THR A 27 -13.27 6.93 6.10
CA THR A 27 -12.88 5.56 6.43
C THR A 27 -11.44 5.32 5.99
N ILE A 28 -10.59 4.76 6.85
CA ILE A 28 -9.26 4.31 6.41
C ILE A 28 -9.42 2.94 5.74
N LEU A 29 -8.97 2.82 4.50
CA LEU A 29 -8.81 1.55 3.80
C LEU A 29 -7.36 1.11 3.98
N LEU A 30 -7.17 -0.08 4.57
CA LEU A 30 -5.86 -0.70 4.80
C LEU A 30 -5.71 -1.97 3.95
N PRO A 31 -5.34 -1.85 2.65
CA PRO A 31 -4.87 -2.98 1.87
C PRO A 31 -3.59 -3.53 2.49
N VAL A 32 -3.62 -4.80 2.92
CA VAL A 32 -2.47 -5.45 3.55
C VAL A 32 -2.16 -6.81 2.94
N PRO A 33 -0.89 -7.23 2.88
CA PRO A 33 -0.52 -8.60 2.57
C PRO A 33 -0.94 -9.55 3.71
N GLY A 34 -1.89 -10.46 3.45
CA GLY A 34 -2.46 -11.32 4.52
C GLY A 34 -1.47 -12.29 5.16
N ASP A 35 -0.35 -12.58 4.49
CA ASP A 35 0.75 -13.44 4.94
C ASP A 35 1.96 -12.66 5.51
N LEU A 36 1.93 -11.33 5.45
CA LEU A 36 2.90 -10.44 6.09
C LEU A 36 2.21 -9.51 7.11
N PRO A 37 1.64 -10.05 8.20
CA PRO A 37 0.91 -9.25 9.18
C PRO A 37 1.74 -8.15 9.86
N VAL A 38 3.08 -8.21 9.83
CA VAL A 38 3.94 -7.09 10.24
C VAL A 38 3.52 -5.75 9.62
N PHE A 39 3.08 -5.74 8.35
CA PHE A 39 2.63 -4.50 7.69
C PHE A 39 1.27 -4.03 8.18
N LEU A 40 0.37 -4.95 8.56
CA LEU A 40 -0.84 -4.58 9.27
C LEU A 40 -0.49 -3.91 10.60
N LYS A 41 0.47 -4.46 11.36
CA LYS A 41 0.89 -3.88 12.63
C LYS A 41 1.46 -2.47 12.47
N ILE A 42 2.36 -2.30 11.51
CA ILE A 42 2.98 -1.01 11.19
C ILE A 42 1.91 0.03 10.80
N ALA A 43 0.97 -0.36 9.93
CA ALA A 43 -0.11 0.51 9.49
C ALA A 43 -1.04 0.90 10.64
N LEU A 44 -1.46 -0.06 11.48
CA LEU A 44 -2.29 0.21 12.67
C LEU A 44 -1.57 1.13 13.65
N GLU A 45 -0.29 0.89 13.91
CA GLU A 45 0.52 1.73 14.79
C GLU A 45 0.63 3.15 14.24
N THR A 46 0.97 3.31 12.95
CA THR A 46 1.04 4.61 12.28
C THR A 46 -0.30 5.34 12.35
N CYS A 47 -1.40 4.67 11.98
CA CYS A 47 -2.75 5.24 12.05
C CYS A 47 -3.12 5.64 13.48
N SER A 48 -2.72 4.86 14.50
CA SER A 48 -3.06 5.15 15.90
C SER A 48 -2.41 6.42 16.46
N THR A 49 -1.33 6.89 15.83
CA THR A 49 -0.69 8.16 16.18
C THR A 49 -1.43 9.38 15.62
N GLN A 50 -2.35 9.18 14.67
CA GLN A 50 -3.04 10.26 13.97
C GLN A 50 -4.24 10.79 14.78
N LYS A 51 -4.56 12.07 14.60
CA LYS A 51 -5.82 12.63 15.09
C LYS A 51 -7.00 11.95 14.40
N THR A 52 -7.95 11.47 15.19
CA THR A 52 -9.12 10.71 14.74
C THR A 52 -10.33 11.57 14.41
N ASP A 53 -10.20 12.90 14.39
CA ASP A 53 -11.30 13.80 14.04
C ASP A 53 -11.87 13.48 12.65
N GLY A 54 -13.12 13.03 12.62
CA GLY A 54 -13.80 12.64 11.37
C GLY A 54 -13.52 11.20 10.92
N LEU A 55 -12.69 10.44 11.63
CA LEU A 55 -12.52 9.00 11.39
C LEU A 55 -13.80 8.26 11.82
N VAL A 56 -14.42 7.56 10.88
CA VAL A 56 -15.64 6.79 11.11
C VAL A 56 -15.32 5.33 11.41
N GLU A 57 -14.42 4.73 10.64
CA GLU A 57 -14.04 3.31 10.76
C GLU A 57 -12.68 3.07 10.06
N THR A 58 -12.02 1.97 10.38
CA THR A 58 -10.82 1.47 9.70
C THR A 58 -11.12 0.10 9.11
N ILE A 59 -10.94 -0.10 7.81
CA ILE A 59 -11.23 -1.36 7.13
C ILE A 59 -9.93 -2.03 6.71
N VAL A 60 -9.61 -3.16 7.35
CA VAL A 60 -8.49 -4.03 7.02
C VAL A 60 -8.89 -4.96 5.88
N LEU A 61 -8.11 -4.93 4.80
CA LEU A 61 -8.38 -5.59 3.54
C LEU A 61 -7.21 -6.51 3.19
N PRO A 62 -7.16 -7.76 3.68
CA PRO A 62 -6.08 -8.66 3.30
C PRO A 62 -6.19 -9.08 1.82
N ASP A 63 -5.07 -9.26 1.13
CA ASP A 63 -5.06 -9.69 -0.28
C ASP A 63 -5.38 -11.20 -0.46
N GLN A 64 -5.28 -11.98 0.61
CA GLN A 64 -5.61 -13.40 0.66
C GLN A 64 -6.09 -13.82 2.05
N ILE A 65 -6.82 -14.93 2.15
CA ILE A 65 -7.19 -15.51 3.44
C ILE A 65 -6.02 -16.33 3.97
N VAL A 66 -5.54 -15.99 5.16
CA VAL A 66 -4.49 -16.74 5.87
C VAL A 66 -4.99 -17.16 7.26
N PRO A 67 -4.87 -18.44 7.65
CA PRO A 67 -5.24 -18.89 8.99
C PRO A 67 -4.50 -18.10 10.08
N GLY A 68 -5.20 -17.72 11.16
CA GLY A 68 -4.62 -16.98 12.28
C GLY A 68 -4.61 -15.46 12.11
N PHE A 69 -4.86 -14.94 10.90
CA PHE A 69 -4.82 -13.49 10.64
C PHE A 69 -5.91 -12.74 11.42
N SER A 70 -7.12 -13.32 11.51
CA SER A 70 -8.24 -12.74 12.27
C SER A 70 -7.96 -12.67 13.76
N GLU A 71 -7.36 -13.71 14.32
CA GLU A 71 -7.02 -13.82 15.73
C GLU A 71 -5.95 -12.79 16.10
N LEU A 72 -4.92 -12.67 15.25
CA LEU A 72 -3.87 -11.67 15.41
C LEU A 72 -4.40 -10.24 15.27
N LEU A 73 -5.35 -9.99 14.36
CA LEU A 73 -6.01 -8.68 14.29
C LEU A 73 -6.81 -8.36 15.57
N GLN A 74 -7.52 -9.33 16.14
CA GLN A 74 -8.27 -9.14 17.39
C GLN A 74 -7.34 -8.79 18.56
N GLU A 75 -6.16 -9.40 18.62
CA GLU A 75 -5.14 -9.05 19.62
C GLU A 75 -4.72 -7.58 19.46
N TRP A 76 -4.42 -7.13 18.25
CA TRP A 76 -3.95 -5.77 17.98
C TRP A 76 -5.05 -4.70 18.05
N GLU A 77 -6.31 -5.06 17.80
CA GLU A 77 -7.45 -4.16 17.99
C GLU A 77 -7.54 -3.66 19.45
N THR A 78 -7.10 -4.48 20.42
CA THR A 78 -7.05 -4.07 21.82
C THR A 78 -5.86 -3.18 22.18
N GLU A 79 -4.80 -3.19 21.36
CA GLU A 79 -3.56 -2.44 21.56
C GLU A 79 -3.64 -1.04 20.92
N TYR A 80 -4.28 -0.92 19.76
CA TYR A 80 -4.36 0.32 18.99
C TYR A 80 -5.73 0.97 19.09
N PHE A 81 -5.78 2.21 19.61
CA PHE A 81 -7.02 2.96 19.79
C PHE A 81 -7.50 3.60 18.48
N LEU A 82 -7.98 2.78 17.54
CA LEU A 82 -8.63 3.21 16.29
C LEU A 82 -10.14 2.96 16.36
N SER A 83 -10.92 3.84 15.75
CA SER A 83 -12.38 3.73 15.72
C SER A 83 -12.83 2.84 14.57
N PRO A 84 -13.87 2.02 14.81
CA PRO A 84 -13.79 0.55 14.82
C PRO A 84 -12.97 -0.05 13.68
N ILE A 85 -12.20 -1.09 13.99
CA ILE A 85 -11.45 -1.85 13.00
C ILE A 85 -12.32 -2.99 12.46
N LEU A 86 -12.51 -3.04 11.14
CA LEU A 86 -13.30 -4.06 10.46
C LEU A 86 -12.42 -4.91 9.54
N LEU A 87 -12.54 -6.22 9.63
CA LEU A 87 -11.87 -7.14 8.70
C LEU A 87 -12.80 -7.52 7.54
N ILE A 88 -12.42 -7.17 6.33
CA ILE A 88 -13.17 -7.55 5.11
C ILE A 88 -12.30 -8.46 4.23
N ASN A 89 -12.49 -9.76 4.42
CA ASN A 89 -11.76 -10.82 3.72
C ASN A 89 -12.09 -10.89 2.22
N PRO A 90 -11.15 -11.33 1.37
CA PRO A 90 -11.40 -11.52 -0.05
C PRO A 90 -12.41 -12.64 -0.30
N GLN A 91 -13.30 -12.42 -1.26
CA GLN A 91 -14.28 -13.43 -1.67
C GLN A 91 -13.60 -14.64 -2.35
N PRO A 92 -14.20 -15.84 -2.36
CA PRO A 92 -13.58 -17.02 -2.99
C PRO A 92 -13.21 -16.82 -4.46
N LEU A 93 -14.03 -16.07 -5.21
CA LEU A 93 -13.75 -15.74 -6.61
C LEU A 93 -12.51 -14.83 -6.73
N GLU A 94 -12.38 -13.82 -5.87
CA GLU A 94 -11.21 -12.93 -5.82
C GLU A 94 -9.93 -13.71 -5.54
N GLN A 95 -9.96 -14.66 -4.61
CA GLN A 95 -8.80 -15.51 -4.34
C GLN A 95 -8.41 -16.38 -5.54
N LEU A 96 -9.41 -16.92 -6.24
CA LEU A 96 -9.16 -17.69 -7.47
C LEU A 96 -8.47 -16.81 -8.51
N ILE A 97 -8.96 -15.59 -8.68
CA ILE A 97 -8.42 -14.59 -9.59
C ILE A 97 -6.96 -14.24 -9.24
N SER A 98 -6.70 -13.90 -7.99
CA SER A 98 -5.37 -13.49 -7.51
C SER A 98 -4.34 -14.59 -7.78
N ARG A 99 -4.72 -15.86 -7.54
CA ARG A 99 -3.89 -17.03 -7.82
C ARG A 99 -3.57 -17.21 -9.31
N TYR A 100 -4.54 -17.01 -10.21
CA TYR A 100 -4.33 -17.24 -11.65
C TYR A 100 -3.67 -16.08 -12.39
N ARG A 101 -4.02 -14.83 -12.05
CA ARG A 101 -3.50 -13.63 -12.75
C ARG A 101 -2.08 -13.28 -12.32
N ASN A 102 -1.68 -13.71 -11.13
CA ASN A 102 -0.32 -13.63 -10.63
C ASN A 102 0.30 -12.21 -10.68
N ASN A 103 -0.52 -11.16 -10.59
CA ASN A 103 -0.10 -9.77 -10.71
C ASN A 103 -0.53 -9.00 -9.43
N PRO A 104 0.42 -8.46 -8.64
CA PRO A 104 0.12 -7.78 -7.37
C PRO A 104 -0.77 -6.54 -7.53
N HIS A 105 -0.72 -5.86 -8.68
CA HIS A 105 -1.59 -4.71 -8.94
C HIS A 105 -3.08 -5.10 -9.02
N ASN A 106 -3.41 -6.33 -9.46
CA ASN A 106 -4.79 -6.80 -9.42
C ASN A 106 -5.26 -7.08 -7.98
N ASN A 107 -4.37 -7.55 -7.10
CA ASN A 107 -4.71 -7.78 -5.70
C ASN A 107 -5.07 -6.45 -5.02
N HIS A 108 -4.23 -5.43 -5.23
CA HIS A 108 -4.47 -4.08 -4.72
C HIS A 108 -5.80 -3.50 -5.22
N TRP A 109 -6.09 -3.60 -6.52
CA TRP A 109 -7.38 -3.18 -7.07
C TRP A 109 -8.57 -3.91 -6.42
N LEU A 110 -8.50 -5.23 -6.22
CA LEU A 110 -9.57 -5.98 -5.56
C LEU A 110 -9.77 -5.55 -4.11
N GLN A 111 -8.69 -5.29 -3.37
CA GLN A 111 -8.76 -4.72 -2.01
C GLN A 111 -9.46 -3.36 -2.04
N LEU A 112 -9.08 -2.46 -2.97
CA LEU A 112 -9.69 -1.14 -3.12
C LEU A 112 -11.21 -1.22 -3.39
N ILE A 113 -11.63 -2.02 -4.36
CA ILE A 113 -13.07 -2.15 -4.71
C ILE A 113 -13.87 -2.72 -3.54
N ARG A 114 -13.31 -3.72 -2.84
CA ARG A 114 -13.94 -4.31 -1.65
C ARG A 114 -14.04 -3.29 -0.52
N GLY A 115 -13.01 -2.48 -0.31
CA GLY A 115 -12.99 -1.37 0.64
C GLY A 115 -14.04 -0.31 0.33
N ILE A 116 -14.09 0.18 -0.92
CA ILE A 116 -15.09 1.15 -1.39
C ILE A 116 -16.50 0.59 -1.21
N SER A 117 -16.71 -0.70 -1.49
CA SER A 117 -18.03 -1.33 -1.35
C SER A 117 -18.47 -1.46 0.12
N ALA A 118 -17.52 -1.67 1.04
CA ALA A 118 -17.78 -1.82 2.47
C ALA A 118 -17.89 -0.49 3.24
N THR A 119 -17.36 0.61 2.68
CA THR A 119 -17.26 1.91 3.35
C THR A 119 -18.61 2.62 3.46
N HIS A 120 -18.97 3.06 4.66
CA HIS A 120 -20.22 3.81 4.91
C HIS A 120 -20.06 5.32 5.04
N SER A 121 -18.83 5.82 5.13
CA SER A 121 -18.56 7.26 5.27
C SER A 121 -18.59 8.00 3.93
N THR A 122 -18.54 9.33 4.00
CA THR A 122 -18.52 10.21 2.81
C THR A 122 -17.21 10.15 2.03
N HIS A 123 -16.10 9.85 2.71
CA HIS A 123 -14.76 9.85 2.13
C HIS A 123 -14.00 8.58 2.54
N ALA A 124 -12.99 8.19 1.77
CA ALA A 124 -12.08 7.13 2.17
C ALA A 124 -10.64 7.59 1.98
N LEU A 125 -9.79 7.17 2.91
CA LEU A 125 -8.34 7.28 2.81
C LEU A 125 -7.79 5.92 2.38
N LEU A 126 -7.20 5.84 1.20
CA LEU A 126 -6.34 4.72 0.84
C LEU A 126 -4.98 4.94 1.52
N HIS A 127 -4.64 4.08 2.47
CA HIS A 127 -3.38 4.15 3.21
C HIS A 127 -2.46 2.97 2.85
N ASP A 128 -1.21 3.27 2.48
CA ASP A 128 -0.22 2.23 2.20
C ASP A 128 0.29 1.58 3.48
N ALA A 129 0.43 0.26 3.49
CA ALA A 129 0.75 -0.48 4.70
C ALA A 129 2.23 -0.38 5.11
N ASP A 130 3.09 0.06 4.19
CA ASP A 130 4.52 0.30 4.39
C ASP A 130 4.88 1.80 4.51
N LEU A 131 3.86 2.65 4.71
CA LEU A 131 4.00 4.08 4.94
C LEU A 131 4.08 4.40 6.43
N PHE A 132 5.08 5.20 6.79
CA PHE A 132 5.16 5.88 8.08
C PHE A 132 4.88 7.38 7.91
N ILE A 133 4.20 7.97 8.89
CA ILE A 133 3.80 9.38 8.88
C ILE A 133 4.28 10.02 10.18
N THR A 134 5.14 11.05 10.10
CA THR A 134 5.67 11.72 11.31
C THR A 134 4.74 12.80 11.85
N GLU A 135 3.88 13.37 11.00
CA GLU A 135 2.94 14.42 11.40
C GLU A 135 1.62 13.82 11.90
N ASP A 136 1.22 14.14 13.15
CA ASP A 136 0.05 13.53 13.81
C ASP A 136 -1.30 14.09 13.32
N VAL A 137 -1.30 15.21 12.60
CA VAL A 137 -2.52 15.88 12.08
C VAL A 137 -2.76 15.63 10.59
N PHE A 138 -1.95 14.80 9.92
CA PHE A 138 -2.03 14.61 8.47
C PHE A 138 -3.41 14.09 8.05
N MET A 139 -3.86 12.94 8.57
CA MET A 139 -5.11 12.31 8.09
C MET A 139 -6.34 13.21 8.29
N LYS A 140 -6.42 13.88 9.44
CA LYS A 140 -7.44 14.92 9.71
C LYS A 140 -7.40 16.03 8.67
N THR A 141 -6.22 16.60 8.42
CA THR A 141 -6.07 17.71 7.47
C THR A 141 -6.38 17.28 6.04
N HIS A 142 -6.00 16.06 5.69
CA HIS A 142 -6.25 15.46 4.38
C HIS A 142 -7.76 15.29 4.12
N TYR A 143 -8.51 14.78 5.11
CA TYR A 143 -9.97 14.72 5.06
C TYR A 143 -10.61 16.11 4.97
N GLN A 144 -10.26 17.02 5.89
CA GLN A 144 -10.84 18.37 5.94
C GLN A 144 -10.60 19.12 4.63
N SER A 145 -9.39 19.06 4.09
CA SER A 145 -9.05 19.71 2.81
C SER A 145 -9.86 19.15 1.65
N CYS A 146 -10.05 17.82 1.60
CA CYS A 146 -10.85 17.17 0.57
C CYS A 146 -12.32 17.60 0.66
N ALA A 147 -12.89 17.59 1.86
CA ALA A 147 -14.29 17.91 2.11
C ALA A 147 -14.60 19.41 1.87
N GLU A 148 -13.80 20.31 2.42
CA GLU A 148 -14.02 21.77 2.33
C GLU A 148 -13.91 22.29 0.90
N ARG A 149 -13.00 21.71 0.10
CA ARG A 149 -12.78 22.08 -1.30
C ARG A 149 -13.64 21.27 -2.28
N ASN A 150 -14.48 20.36 -1.78
CA ASN A 150 -15.33 19.48 -2.59
C ASN A 150 -14.54 18.67 -3.65
N LEU A 151 -13.36 18.17 -3.26
CA LEU A 151 -12.50 17.41 -4.16
C LEU A 151 -13.06 16.00 -4.39
N ALA A 152 -12.86 15.50 -5.61
CA ALA A 152 -13.03 14.10 -5.97
C ALA A 152 -11.96 13.24 -5.28
N CYS A 153 -10.70 13.66 -5.39
CA CYS A 153 -9.59 13.08 -4.65
C CYS A 153 -8.50 14.11 -4.37
N LEU A 154 -7.77 13.84 -3.29
CA LEU A 154 -6.61 14.58 -2.83
C LEU A 154 -5.55 13.54 -2.50
N GLY A 155 -4.39 13.58 -3.16
CA GLY A 155 -3.25 12.76 -2.73
C GLY A 155 -2.11 13.59 -2.17
N VAL A 156 -0.95 12.96 -2.06
CA VAL A 156 0.23 13.50 -1.38
C VAL A 156 1.33 13.96 -2.33
N SER A 157 1.24 13.59 -3.61
CA SER A 157 2.20 13.99 -4.65
C SER A 157 1.55 13.94 -6.03
N PRO A 158 2.13 14.60 -7.03
CA PRO A 158 1.80 14.34 -8.43
C PRO A 158 1.97 12.86 -8.79
N VAL A 159 1.27 12.41 -9.83
CA VAL A 159 1.51 11.10 -10.44
C VAL A 159 2.97 11.00 -10.93
N TRP A 160 3.59 9.82 -10.76
CA TRP A 160 5.01 9.59 -11.07
C TRP A 160 5.28 9.52 -12.58
N ASP A 161 4.28 9.12 -13.37
CA ASP A 161 4.40 8.96 -14.81
C ASP A 161 4.36 10.35 -15.49
N THR A 162 5.51 10.77 -16.01
CA THR A 162 5.69 12.08 -16.66
C THR A 162 4.87 12.20 -17.95
N TRP A 163 4.44 11.09 -18.55
CA TRP A 163 3.63 11.10 -19.75
C TRP A 163 2.36 11.95 -19.59
N TYR A 164 1.70 11.88 -18.42
CA TYR A 164 0.49 12.68 -18.16
C TYR A 164 0.79 14.18 -18.21
N GLN A 165 1.93 14.61 -17.65
CA GLN A 165 2.35 16.02 -17.66
C GLN A 165 2.66 16.48 -19.09
N GLU A 166 3.31 15.64 -19.88
CA GLU A 166 3.59 15.89 -21.30
C GLU A 166 2.30 16.04 -22.13
N GLN A 167 1.21 15.38 -21.73
CA GLN A 167 -0.13 15.55 -22.33
C GLN A 167 -0.93 16.72 -21.72
N GLY A 168 -0.37 17.50 -20.79
CA GLY A 168 -1.03 18.63 -20.13
C GLY A 168 -1.95 18.23 -18.96
N LEU A 169 -1.93 16.98 -18.51
CA LEU A 169 -2.73 16.45 -17.40
C LEU A 169 -2.00 16.62 -16.05
N ASN A 170 -1.67 17.88 -15.72
CA ASN A 170 -0.86 18.21 -14.54
C ASN A 170 -1.60 18.11 -13.18
N HIS A 171 -2.90 17.85 -13.21
CA HIS A 171 -3.75 17.81 -12.02
C HIS A 171 -3.80 16.44 -11.35
N LEU A 172 -3.31 15.38 -12.01
CA LEU A 172 -3.40 14.01 -11.50
C LEU A 172 -2.52 13.80 -10.27
N THR A 173 -3.01 13.00 -9.33
CA THR A 173 -2.34 12.68 -8.07
C THR A 173 -1.93 11.22 -8.00
N ALA A 174 -0.83 10.95 -7.32
CA ALA A 174 -0.43 9.60 -6.97
C ALA A 174 -1.46 8.93 -6.04
N THR A 175 -1.51 7.61 -6.10
CA THR A 175 -2.58 6.79 -5.52
C THR A 175 -2.11 5.93 -4.34
N TRP A 176 -0.87 6.10 -3.89
CA TRP A 176 -0.30 5.33 -2.78
C TRP A 176 -0.78 5.84 -1.40
N GLU A 177 -1.05 7.14 -1.26
CA GLU A 177 -1.76 7.72 -0.12
C GLU A 177 -2.74 8.76 -0.68
N MET A 178 -4.04 8.46 -0.62
CA MET A 178 -5.06 9.27 -1.29
C MET A 178 -6.39 9.27 -0.54
N MET A 179 -6.86 10.47 -0.18
CA MET A 179 -8.23 10.73 0.24
C MET A 179 -9.12 10.89 -0.99
N PHE A 180 -10.30 10.29 -0.98
CA PHE A 180 -11.26 10.46 -2.08
C PHE A 180 -12.71 10.42 -1.59
N SER A 181 -13.58 11.11 -2.32
CA SER A 181 -15.02 11.08 -2.09
C SER A 181 -15.62 9.75 -2.56
N LEU A 182 -16.46 9.14 -1.73
CA LEU A 182 -17.18 7.91 -2.12
C LEU A 182 -18.21 8.16 -3.22
N GLU A 183 -18.75 9.37 -3.30
CA GLU A 183 -19.64 9.77 -4.39
C GLU A 183 -18.88 9.72 -5.72
N TRP A 184 -17.70 10.31 -5.77
CA TRP A 184 -16.82 10.27 -6.95
C TRP A 184 -16.40 8.85 -7.28
N ALA A 185 -15.90 8.08 -6.31
CA ALA A 185 -15.46 6.71 -6.57
C ALA A 185 -16.60 5.85 -7.15
N ARG A 186 -17.83 6.05 -6.67
CA ARG A 186 -19.02 5.31 -7.10
C ARG A 186 -19.68 5.85 -8.38
N SER A 187 -19.30 7.03 -8.87
CA SER A 187 -19.78 7.53 -10.17
C SER A 187 -19.17 6.79 -11.37
N PHE A 188 -18.07 6.05 -11.14
CA PHE A 188 -17.44 5.17 -12.11
C PHE A 188 -17.79 3.71 -11.82
N GLN A 189 -17.74 2.86 -12.84
CA GLN A 189 -17.88 1.42 -12.67
C GLN A 189 -16.65 0.85 -11.94
N PRO A 190 -16.79 -0.16 -11.07
CA PRO A 190 -15.66 -0.69 -10.31
C PRO A 190 -14.46 -1.14 -11.17
N TRP A 191 -14.69 -1.65 -12.38
CA TRP A 191 -13.60 -2.03 -13.29
C TRP A 191 -12.81 -0.84 -13.85
N GLU A 192 -13.37 0.37 -13.90
CA GLU A 192 -12.70 1.57 -14.43
C GLU A 192 -11.57 2.04 -13.50
N HIS A 193 -11.64 1.68 -12.22
CA HIS A 193 -10.56 1.91 -11.25
C HIS A 193 -9.40 0.92 -11.38
N ARG A 194 -9.53 -0.14 -12.18
CA ARG A 194 -8.47 -1.14 -12.38
C ARG A 194 -7.37 -0.60 -13.28
N GLY A 195 -6.13 -1.07 -13.13
CA GLY A 195 -5.11 -0.86 -14.17
C GLY A 195 -5.48 -1.53 -15.50
N HIS A 196 -5.54 -0.75 -16.58
CA HIS A 196 -5.92 -1.21 -17.92
C HIS A 196 -5.46 -0.25 -19.02
N ASP A 197 -5.38 -0.75 -20.25
CA ASP A 197 -5.17 0.11 -21.42
C ASP A 197 -6.49 0.81 -21.78
N GLY A 198 -6.43 2.12 -21.94
CA GLY A 198 -7.55 2.94 -22.40
C GLY A 198 -7.07 4.09 -23.25
N GLU A 199 -8.01 4.84 -23.83
CA GLU A 199 -7.70 5.99 -24.67
C GLU A 199 -7.92 7.30 -23.90
N ILE A 200 -6.92 8.18 -23.90
CA ILE A 200 -7.03 9.56 -23.41
C ILE A 200 -6.27 10.47 -24.38
N ALA A 201 -6.86 11.63 -24.69
CA ALA A 201 -6.32 12.56 -25.69
C ALA A 201 -5.99 11.92 -27.05
N GLY A 202 -6.75 10.91 -27.48
CA GLY A 202 -6.53 10.21 -28.74
C GLY A 202 -5.37 9.20 -28.75
N GLN A 203 -4.77 8.90 -27.59
CA GLN A 203 -3.67 7.95 -27.45
C GLN A 203 -4.03 6.82 -26.50
N ILE A 204 -3.59 5.61 -26.83
CA ILE A 204 -3.69 4.46 -25.92
C ILE A 204 -2.60 4.58 -24.87
N HIS A 205 -2.99 4.52 -23.61
CA HIS A 205 -2.10 4.56 -22.46
C HIS A 205 -2.53 3.49 -21.43
N THR A 206 -1.55 2.92 -20.72
CA THR A 206 -1.81 1.95 -19.65
C THR A 206 -1.99 2.70 -18.34
N PHE A 207 -3.22 2.77 -17.86
CA PHE A 207 -3.54 3.40 -16.58
C PHE A 207 -3.14 2.48 -15.42
N ASP A 208 -2.59 3.08 -14.36
CA ASP A 208 -2.57 2.46 -13.03
C ASP A 208 -3.93 2.61 -12.33
N THR A 209 -4.07 1.99 -11.17
CA THR A 209 -5.26 2.00 -10.34
C THR A 209 -5.80 3.41 -10.14
N THR A 210 -7.07 3.66 -10.46
CA THR A 210 -7.77 4.96 -10.42
C THR A 210 -7.26 6.08 -11.34
N LEU A 211 -6.17 5.92 -12.10
CA LEU A 211 -5.68 7.01 -12.96
C LEU A 211 -6.62 7.29 -14.15
N TYR A 212 -7.29 6.26 -14.68
CA TYR A 212 -8.31 6.45 -15.70
C TYR A 212 -9.47 7.32 -15.18
N THR A 213 -10.00 7.00 -14.00
CA THR A 213 -11.12 7.75 -13.41
C THR A 213 -10.71 9.17 -13.02
N GLN A 214 -9.46 9.38 -12.58
CA GLN A 214 -8.91 10.73 -12.43
C GLN A 214 -8.88 11.49 -13.75
N CYS A 215 -8.40 10.89 -14.85
CA CYS A 215 -8.38 11.54 -16.17
C CYS A 215 -9.77 11.92 -16.71
N GLN A 216 -10.82 11.18 -16.32
CA GLN A 216 -12.21 11.48 -16.68
C GLN A 216 -12.88 12.51 -15.74
N THR A 217 -12.19 12.94 -14.70
CA THR A 217 -12.71 13.89 -13.71
C THR A 217 -12.30 15.31 -14.07
N VAL A 218 -13.17 16.27 -13.79
CA VAL A 218 -12.85 17.69 -14.02
C VAL A 218 -11.62 18.10 -13.18
N PRO A 219 -10.60 18.76 -13.77
CA PRO A 219 -9.31 19.00 -13.11
C PRO A 219 -9.41 19.70 -11.75
N GLU A 220 -10.36 20.62 -11.57
CA GLU A 220 -10.53 21.42 -10.36
C GLU A 220 -10.94 20.58 -9.14
N ARG A 221 -11.42 19.35 -9.37
CA ARG A 221 -11.78 18.40 -8.30
C ARG A 221 -10.64 17.48 -7.91
N ILE A 222 -9.46 17.56 -8.54
CA ILE A 222 -8.31 16.74 -8.19
C ILE A 222 -7.20 17.67 -7.68
N SER A 223 -6.54 17.27 -6.61
CA SER A 223 -5.42 18.01 -6.07
C SER A 223 -4.44 17.08 -5.36
N TYR A 224 -3.33 17.64 -4.92
CA TYR A 224 -2.39 17.00 -3.99
C TYR A 224 -1.87 18.06 -3.02
N HIS A 225 -1.30 17.61 -1.91
CA HIS A 225 -0.68 18.52 -0.93
C HIS A 225 0.57 19.19 -1.49
N GLU A 226 0.69 20.51 -1.29
CA GLU A 226 1.91 21.27 -1.63
C GLU A 226 2.94 21.25 -0.48
N LYS A 227 2.49 21.01 0.75
CA LYS A 227 3.33 20.89 1.93
C LYS A 227 3.85 19.45 2.06
N GLU A 228 5.09 19.32 2.51
CA GLU A 228 5.66 18.05 3.00
C GLU A 228 5.01 17.66 4.35
N TRP A 229 4.69 16.38 4.51
CA TRP A 229 3.92 15.84 5.64
C TRP A 229 4.68 14.77 6.43
N GLY A 230 5.99 14.69 6.25
CA GLY A 230 6.86 13.77 6.96
C GLY A 230 6.61 12.31 6.59
N PHE A 231 6.66 11.99 5.30
CA PHE A 231 6.42 10.62 4.81
C PHE A 231 7.70 9.82 4.69
N ILE A 232 7.68 8.60 5.23
CA ILE A 232 8.73 7.61 5.02
C ILE A 232 8.06 6.38 4.40
N HIS A 233 8.04 6.36 3.07
CA HIS A 233 7.29 5.36 2.29
C HIS A 233 8.24 4.40 1.56
N PHE A 234 8.26 3.12 1.88
CA PHE A 234 9.11 2.15 1.18
C PHE A 234 8.43 1.56 -0.08
N ASN A 235 8.35 2.35 -1.15
CA ASN A 235 7.73 1.96 -2.41
C ASN A 235 8.05 0.52 -2.88
N TYR A 236 7.00 -0.18 -3.34
CA TYR A 236 7.03 -1.51 -3.97
C TYR A 236 7.43 -2.68 -3.05
N VAL A 237 7.54 -2.51 -1.73
CA VAL A 237 7.95 -3.60 -0.82
C VAL A 237 7.03 -4.82 -0.94
N ILE A 238 5.72 -4.61 -0.87
CA ILE A 238 4.75 -5.71 -0.98
C ILE A 238 4.80 -6.36 -2.38
N CYS A 239 4.97 -5.56 -3.44
CA CYS A 239 5.10 -6.09 -4.80
C CYS A 239 6.37 -6.95 -4.96
N THR A 240 7.50 -6.48 -4.45
CA THR A 240 8.78 -7.23 -4.47
C THR A 240 8.66 -8.53 -3.68
N TYR A 241 8.01 -8.52 -2.51
CA TYR A 241 7.75 -9.77 -1.78
C TYR A 241 6.91 -10.76 -2.58
N ARG A 242 5.85 -10.29 -3.25
CA ARG A 242 5.03 -11.14 -4.10
C ARG A 242 5.83 -11.71 -5.28
N TRP A 243 6.80 -10.98 -5.83
CA TRP A 243 7.70 -11.51 -6.86
C TRP A 243 8.70 -12.53 -6.28
N PHE A 244 9.25 -12.26 -5.10
CA PHE A 244 10.11 -13.18 -4.37
C PHE A 244 9.42 -14.53 -4.10
N GLN A 245 8.21 -14.55 -3.55
CA GLN A 245 7.46 -15.79 -3.29
C GLN A 245 7.21 -16.64 -4.56
N LYS A 246 7.24 -16.01 -5.74
CA LYS A 246 7.04 -16.69 -7.04
C LYS A 246 8.34 -17.17 -7.66
N SER A 247 9.47 -16.67 -7.18
CA SER A 247 10.78 -17.07 -7.69
C SER A 247 11.00 -18.56 -7.42
N LYS A 248 11.50 -19.28 -8.42
CA LYS A 248 11.76 -20.74 -8.33
C LYS A 248 13.24 -21.06 -8.08
N GLY A 249 14.04 -20.03 -7.81
CA GLY A 249 15.48 -20.09 -7.62
C GLY A 249 15.95 -18.85 -6.89
N SER A 250 17.22 -18.50 -7.02
CA SER A 250 17.77 -17.29 -6.41
C SER A 250 17.04 -16.02 -6.88
N PHE A 251 16.68 -15.19 -5.92
CA PHE A 251 16.04 -13.90 -6.13
C PHE A 251 17.02 -12.78 -5.78
N GLU A 252 17.42 -11.99 -6.78
CA GLU A 252 18.24 -10.80 -6.53
C GLU A 252 17.35 -9.71 -5.92
N ASP A 253 17.60 -9.36 -4.66
CA ASP A 253 16.87 -8.29 -3.99
C ASP A 253 17.52 -6.93 -4.31
N GLU A 254 17.33 -6.50 -5.56
CA GLU A 254 18.03 -5.35 -6.17
C GLU A 254 17.94 -4.05 -5.35
N CYS A 255 16.93 -3.91 -4.48
CA CYS A 255 16.72 -2.70 -3.66
C CYS A 255 16.61 -3.00 -2.16
N PHE A 256 17.10 -4.15 -1.70
CA PHE A 256 17.12 -4.55 -0.28
C PHE A 256 15.74 -4.55 0.39
N ARG A 257 14.67 -4.83 -0.37
CA ARG A 257 13.29 -4.83 0.14
C ARG A 257 12.98 -6.09 0.94
N ILE A 258 13.56 -7.23 0.59
CA ILE A 258 13.44 -8.46 1.38
C ILE A 258 14.22 -8.32 2.69
N LEU A 259 15.41 -7.70 2.65
CA LEU A 259 16.15 -7.30 3.86
C LEU A 259 15.32 -6.35 4.73
N LEU A 260 14.68 -5.34 4.13
CA LEU A 260 13.80 -4.42 4.85
C LEU A 260 12.66 -5.17 5.54
N ILE A 261 11.94 -6.03 4.83
CA ILE A 261 10.82 -6.79 5.40
C ILE A 261 11.31 -7.61 6.60
N ARG A 262 12.42 -8.33 6.47
CA ARG A 262 12.99 -9.11 7.59
C ARG A 262 13.37 -8.22 8.77
N SER A 263 13.98 -7.08 8.51
CA SER A 263 14.35 -6.11 9.57
C SER A 263 13.11 -5.59 10.29
N LEU A 264 12.04 -5.27 9.55
CA LEU A 264 10.76 -4.85 10.10
C LEU A 264 10.06 -5.96 10.89
N ILE A 265 10.08 -7.21 10.41
CA ILE A 265 9.56 -8.37 11.15
C ILE A 265 10.25 -8.46 12.50
N ASN A 266 11.58 -8.44 12.52
CA ASN A 266 12.35 -8.56 13.76
C ASN A 266 12.06 -7.41 14.74
N ALA A 267 11.84 -6.19 14.23
CA ALA A 267 11.59 -5.01 15.07
C ALA A 267 10.14 -4.92 15.58
N PHE A 268 9.15 -5.23 14.76
CA PHE A 268 7.74 -4.97 15.07
C PHE A 268 6.99 -6.20 15.55
N ASP A 269 7.28 -7.37 15.00
CA ASP A 269 6.51 -8.56 15.27
C ASP A 269 7.18 -9.46 16.31
N LYS A 270 6.56 -9.54 17.48
CA LYS A 270 6.94 -10.44 18.58
C LYS A 270 6.03 -11.69 18.63
N SER A 271 5.12 -11.84 17.68
CA SER A 271 4.27 -13.02 17.56
C SER A 271 5.08 -14.23 17.08
N ASN A 272 4.48 -15.42 17.20
CA ASN A 272 5.07 -16.64 16.63
C ASN A 272 4.63 -16.86 15.18
N TRP A 273 4.27 -15.79 14.45
CA TRP A 273 3.88 -15.90 13.05
C TRP A 273 5.04 -16.43 12.21
N LYS A 274 4.74 -17.38 11.33
CA LYS A 274 5.75 -17.97 10.44
C LYS A 274 5.73 -17.22 9.12
N TYR A 275 6.82 -16.52 8.85
CA TYR A 275 7.03 -15.77 7.61
C TYR A 275 7.77 -16.61 6.57
N ASP A 276 7.41 -16.46 5.29
CA ASP A 276 8.18 -17.06 4.17
C ASP A 276 9.46 -16.28 3.85
N VAL A 277 9.64 -15.10 4.45
CA VAL A 277 10.84 -14.27 4.31
C VAL A 277 12.02 -15.05 4.91
N PRO A 278 13.21 -15.12 4.30
CA PRO A 278 14.35 -15.80 4.92
C PRO A 278 14.81 -15.12 6.21
N GLU A 279 15.43 -15.89 7.11
CA GLU A 279 16.04 -15.35 8.33
C GLU A 279 17.28 -14.50 8.01
N LEU A 280 17.69 -13.63 8.94
CA LEU A 280 18.75 -12.64 8.67
C LEU A 280 20.09 -13.30 8.29
N ASP A 281 20.47 -14.40 8.96
CA ASP A 281 21.70 -15.13 8.66
C ASP A 281 21.67 -15.74 7.25
N GLN A 282 20.49 -16.13 6.76
CA GLN A 282 20.29 -16.59 5.39
C GLN A 282 20.43 -15.44 4.41
N LEU A 283 19.88 -14.26 4.71
CA LEU A 283 20.05 -13.08 3.84
C LEU A 283 21.51 -12.65 3.75
N VAL A 284 22.27 -12.66 4.85
CA VAL A 284 23.70 -12.32 4.88
C VAL A 284 24.52 -13.26 3.98
N LYS A 285 24.22 -14.56 3.95
CA LYS A 285 24.89 -15.50 3.02
C LYS A 285 24.73 -15.08 1.55
N GLY A 286 23.59 -14.48 1.21
CA GLY A 286 23.28 -13.98 -0.14
C GLY A 286 24.18 -12.85 -0.63
N ILE A 287 24.97 -12.21 0.24
CA ILE A 287 25.95 -11.18 -0.14
C ILE A 287 27.04 -11.79 -1.04
N THR A 288 27.43 -13.04 -0.78
CA THR A 288 28.54 -13.72 -1.49
C THR A 288 28.13 -15.01 -2.19
N ASP A 289 27.09 -15.70 -1.71
CA ASP A 289 26.62 -16.97 -2.27
C ASP A 289 25.53 -16.75 -3.32
N THR A 290 25.89 -16.89 -4.60
CA THR A 290 24.96 -16.77 -5.73
C THR A 290 23.91 -17.88 -5.79
N SER A 291 24.07 -18.96 -5.02
CA SER A 291 23.11 -20.06 -4.95
C SER A 291 22.07 -19.90 -3.83
N ASN A 292 22.23 -18.87 -2.99
CA ASN A 292 21.30 -18.61 -1.90
C ASN A 292 19.91 -18.21 -2.42
N CYS A 293 18.88 -18.40 -1.58
CA CYS A 293 17.49 -18.09 -1.96
C CYS A 293 17.29 -16.61 -2.30
N VAL A 294 17.95 -15.72 -1.57
CA VAL A 294 18.00 -14.28 -1.84
C VAL A 294 19.47 -13.87 -1.99
N THR A 295 19.77 -13.08 -3.02
CA THR A 295 21.13 -12.67 -3.38
C THR A 295 21.26 -11.15 -3.50
N TYR A 296 22.50 -10.67 -3.32
CA TYR A 296 22.89 -9.25 -3.43
C TYR A 296 24.19 -9.10 -4.22
N THR A 297 24.33 -9.91 -5.26
CA THR A 297 25.63 -10.15 -5.92
C THR A 297 25.88 -9.20 -7.09
N GLN A 298 24.82 -8.62 -7.66
CA GLN A 298 24.94 -7.76 -8.82
C GLN A 298 25.47 -6.37 -8.46
N GLN A 299 26.30 -5.80 -9.34
CA GLN A 299 26.86 -4.46 -9.14
C GLN A 299 25.77 -3.39 -8.94
N LYS A 300 24.70 -3.44 -9.74
CA LYS A 300 23.55 -2.54 -9.62
C LYS A 300 22.88 -2.64 -8.25
N THR A 301 22.76 -3.84 -7.69
CA THR A 301 22.23 -4.04 -6.33
C THR A 301 23.11 -3.34 -5.31
N ARG A 302 24.43 -3.47 -5.41
CA ARG A 302 25.37 -2.80 -4.50
C ARG A 302 25.21 -1.28 -4.55
N GLU A 303 25.04 -0.71 -5.74
CA GLU A 303 24.83 0.73 -5.95
C GLU A 303 23.56 1.24 -5.27
N ASN A 304 22.50 0.43 -5.25
CA ASN A 304 21.23 0.78 -4.61
C ASN A 304 21.29 0.73 -3.07
N TYR A 305 22.35 0.18 -2.46
CA TYR A 305 22.44 0.05 -1.01
C TYR A 305 22.44 1.41 -0.31
N VAL A 306 23.11 2.41 -0.89
CA VAL A 306 23.20 3.76 -0.33
C VAL A 306 21.80 4.40 -0.22
N GLU A 307 20.97 4.25 -1.26
CA GLU A 307 19.60 4.77 -1.25
C GLU A 307 18.74 4.06 -0.20
N PHE A 308 18.79 2.72 -0.17
CA PHE A 308 18.11 1.92 0.84
C PHE A 308 18.52 2.33 2.27
N ARG A 309 19.82 2.40 2.52
CA ARG A 309 20.38 2.69 3.85
C ARG A 309 20.05 4.11 4.29
N SER A 310 20.09 5.08 3.38
CA SER A 310 19.68 6.46 3.65
C SER A 310 18.21 6.53 4.06
N LYS A 311 17.34 5.79 3.38
CA LYS A 311 15.90 5.80 3.68
C LYS A 311 15.58 5.10 5.00
N LEU A 312 16.25 3.99 5.29
CA LEU A 312 16.15 3.32 6.59
C LEU A 312 16.67 4.22 7.71
N GLN A 313 17.74 4.99 7.46
CA GLN A 313 18.25 5.97 8.43
C GLN A 313 17.21 7.03 8.76
N THR A 314 16.48 7.54 7.75
CA THR A 314 15.37 8.49 7.99
C THR A 314 14.33 7.89 8.94
N LEU A 315 13.98 6.60 8.80
CA LEU A 315 13.07 5.93 9.73
C LEU A 315 13.65 5.84 11.15
N ILE A 316 14.92 5.46 11.27
CA ILE A 316 15.62 5.37 12.56
C ILE A 316 15.65 6.74 13.27
N ASP A 317 15.89 7.82 12.54
CA ASP A 317 16.01 9.17 13.09
C ASP A 317 14.66 9.87 13.31
N SER A 318 13.56 9.31 12.79
CA SER A 318 12.23 9.93 12.77
C SER A 318 11.56 10.08 14.14
N LYS A 319 12.08 9.40 15.17
CA LYS A 319 11.46 9.26 16.51
C LYS A 319 10.09 8.54 16.52
N LEU A 320 9.68 7.94 15.39
CA LEU A 320 8.51 7.06 15.35
C LEU A 320 8.76 5.73 16.06
N LEU A 321 10.02 5.36 16.22
CA LEU A 321 10.43 4.09 16.80
C LEU A 321 10.97 4.28 18.22
N ASN A 322 10.71 3.32 19.10
CA ASN A 322 11.37 3.25 20.40
C ASN A 322 12.82 2.75 20.26
N GLU A 323 13.62 2.90 21.34
CA GLU A 323 15.04 2.55 21.33
C GLU A 323 15.31 1.07 21.01
N GLU A 324 14.44 0.17 21.48
CA GLU A 324 14.54 -1.28 21.20
C GLU A 324 14.45 -1.56 19.70
N ARG A 325 13.43 -0.99 19.02
CA ARG A 325 13.23 -1.17 17.58
C ARG A 325 14.34 -0.53 16.77
N VAL A 326 14.80 0.65 17.18
CA VAL A 326 15.96 1.31 16.55
C VAL A 326 17.19 0.41 16.61
N ALA A 327 17.50 -0.16 17.78
CA ALA A 327 18.63 -1.07 17.93
C ALA A 327 18.50 -2.30 17.02
N ILE A 328 17.31 -2.92 16.97
CA ILE A 328 17.06 -4.08 16.09
C ILE A 328 17.25 -3.74 14.61
N LEU A 329 16.78 -2.57 14.15
CA LEU A 329 16.95 -2.15 12.76
C LEU A 329 18.42 -1.88 12.41
N ILE A 330 19.17 -1.24 13.31
CA ILE A 330 20.62 -1.00 13.15
C ILE A 330 21.37 -2.33 13.08
N ASP A 331 21.10 -3.24 14.02
CA ASP A 331 21.75 -4.55 14.06
C ASP A 331 21.43 -5.38 12.81
N SER A 332 20.20 -5.29 12.30
CA SER A 332 19.74 -6.05 11.13
C SER A 332 20.50 -5.69 9.85
N VAL A 333 21.06 -4.50 9.74
CA VAL A 333 21.84 -4.07 8.56
C VAL A 333 23.35 -4.09 8.78
N GLY A 334 23.84 -4.39 9.98
CA GLY A 334 25.25 -4.23 10.33
C GLY A 334 26.23 -5.03 9.47
N ASP A 335 25.88 -6.25 9.05
CA ASP A 335 26.74 -7.03 8.13
C ASP A 335 26.65 -6.56 6.68
N PHE A 336 25.53 -5.96 6.29
CA PHE A 336 25.37 -5.32 4.99
C PHE A 336 26.15 -4.00 4.94
N ASP A 337 26.15 -3.21 6.03
CA ASP A 337 26.94 -1.98 6.16
C ASP A 337 28.44 -2.29 5.99
N LYS A 338 28.94 -3.40 6.56
CA LYS A 338 30.35 -3.83 6.36
C LYS A 338 30.65 -4.25 4.92
N ALA A 339 29.66 -4.80 4.20
CA ALA A 339 29.85 -5.34 2.87
C ALA A 339 29.71 -4.29 1.76
N PHE A 340 28.90 -3.25 1.99
CA PHE A 340 28.48 -2.28 0.97
C PHE A 340 28.67 -0.80 1.37
N GLY A 341 28.95 -0.51 2.65
CA GLY A 341 29.09 0.85 3.19
C GLY A 341 30.49 1.46 3.12
#